data_AF-A0A127Z5H2-F1
#
_entry.id   AF-A0A127Z5H2-F1
#
_cell.length_a   1.000
_cell.length_b   1.000
_cell.length_c   1.000
_cell.angle_alpha   90.00
_cell.angle_beta   90.00
_cell.angle_gamma   90.00
#
_symmetry.space_group_name_H-M   'P 1'
#
loop_
_entity.id
_entity.type
_entity.pdbx_description
1 polymer ?
#
loop_
_entity_poly.entity_id
_entity_poly.type
_entity_poly.pdbx_seq_one_letter_code
_entity_poly.pdbx_strand_id
1 'polypeptide(L)'
;GPALEGPFVPVASVMQEVGTGLATHLASSEKVMVDLKLDRVIEDCVMHNVIAKTKGSSKSQVIMFSAHSDSVIAGPGINDNGSGSVALLTIAKELAKYSVNNAIHFAWWSAEEYSLLGAKHYVTNLNQAGKDQIRLYLNFDMITSPNYILSMHDGNGSTFNSTSPAGSAQAEAMFLITSRILPRSH
;
A
#
# COMPACT_ATOMS: atom_id res chain seq x y z
N GLY A 1 -12.34 -4.13 1.90
CA GLY A 1 -12.03 -5.45 2.47
C GLY A 1 -13.24 -6.35 2.39
N PRO A 2 -13.08 -7.67 2.33
CA PRO A 2 -14.22 -8.58 2.25
C PRO A 2 -15.06 -8.40 3.51
N ALA A 3 -16.22 -7.76 3.36
CA ALA A 3 -17.22 -7.72 4.41
C ALA A 3 -17.75 -9.14 4.58
N LEU A 4 -17.70 -9.63 5.83
CA LEU A 4 -18.42 -10.82 6.26
C LEU A 4 -19.91 -10.66 5.94
N GLU A 5 -20.67 -11.75 5.86
CA GLU A 5 -22.13 -11.62 5.75
C GLU A 5 -22.69 -10.87 6.97
N GLY A 6 -23.58 -9.91 6.70
CA GLY A 6 -24.14 -9.00 7.71
C GLY A 6 -25.21 -8.10 7.09
N PRO A 7 -25.82 -7.18 7.86
CA PRO A 7 -26.90 -6.31 7.39
C PRO A 7 -26.35 -5.16 6.52
N PHE A 8 -25.60 -5.50 5.48
CA PHE A 8 -25.03 -4.55 4.53
C PHE A 8 -26.02 -4.30 3.39
N VAL A 9 -26.19 -3.03 3.02
CA VAL A 9 -26.91 -2.67 1.80
C VAL A 9 -25.98 -2.76 0.60
N PRO A 10 -26.45 -3.15 -0.60
CA PRO A 10 -25.63 -3.11 -1.80
C PRO A 10 -25.08 -1.71 -2.07
N VAL A 11 -23.77 -1.62 -2.35
CA VAL A 11 -23.10 -0.37 -2.73
C VAL A 11 -22.44 -0.57 -4.09
N ALA A 12 -22.64 0.38 -4.98
CA ALA A 12 -22.00 0.43 -6.30
C ALA A 12 -21.48 1.83 -6.57
N SER A 13 -20.35 1.91 -7.26
CA SER A 13 -19.81 3.17 -7.80
C SER A 13 -20.17 3.26 -9.28
N VAL A 14 -20.49 4.46 -9.75
CA VAL A 14 -20.76 4.75 -11.16
C VAL A 14 -19.72 5.71 -11.71
N MET A 15 -19.62 5.78 -13.04
CA MET A 15 -18.81 6.80 -13.71
C MET A 15 -19.30 8.21 -13.33
N GLN A 16 -18.38 9.17 -13.30
CA GLN A 16 -18.69 10.55 -12.94
C GLN A 16 -19.80 11.16 -13.80
N GLU A 17 -19.82 10.86 -15.11
CA GLU A 17 -20.85 11.32 -16.04
C GLU A 17 -22.25 10.85 -15.60
N VAL A 18 -22.40 9.56 -15.31
CA VAL A 18 -23.65 8.97 -14.80
C VAL A 18 -24.03 9.61 -13.47
N GLY A 19 -23.08 9.74 -12.54
CA GLY A 19 -23.31 10.34 -11.23
C GLY A 19 -23.77 11.80 -11.32
N THR A 20 -23.19 12.57 -12.26
CA THR A 20 -23.54 13.97 -12.49
C THR A 20 -24.93 14.09 -13.11
N GLY A 21 -25.26 13.24 -14.09
CA GLY A 21 -26.59 13.20 -14.68
C GLY A 21 -27.67 12.90 -13.63
N LEU A 22 -27.47 11.86 -12.81
CA LEU A 22 -28.39 11.53 -11.71
C LEU A 22 -28.56 12.70 -10.73
N ALA A 23 -27.45 13.36 -10.36
CA ALA A 23 -27.48 14.52 -9.47
C ALA A 23 -28.28 15.70 -10.07
N THR A 24 -28.16 15.95 -11.37
CA THR A 24 -28.94 17.00 -12.07
C THR A 24 -30.44 16.72 -12.03
N HIS A 25 -30.87 15.49 -12.37
CA HIS A 25 -32.30 15.13 -12.32
C HIS A 25 -32.89 15.27 -10.91
N LEU A 26 -32.14 14.82 -9.89
CA LEU A 26 -32.55 14.97 -8.49
C LEU A 26 -32.63 16.44 -8.06
N ALA A 27 -31.70 17.29 -8.52
CA ALA A 27 -31.72 18.73 -8.23
C ALA A 27 -32.95 19.43 -8.85
N SER A 28 -33.48 18.91 -9.96
CA SER A 28 -34.73 19.36 -10.59
C SER A 28 -35.99 18.80 -9.93
N SER A 29 -35.87 18.13 -8.77
CA SER A 29 -36.97 17.45 -8.06
C SER A 29 -37.65 16.35 -8.88
N GLU A 30 -36.96 15.81 -9.89
CA GLU A 30 -37.46 14.67 -10.65
C GLU A 30 -37.29 13.38 -9.84
N LYS A 31 -38.28 12.49 -9.95
CA LYS A 31 -38.18 11.17 -9.35
C LYS A 31 -37.34 10.27 -10.25
N VAL A 32 -36.15 9.92 -9.78
CA VAL A 32 -35.25 8.98 -10.45
C VAL A 32 -35.42 7.59 -9.86
N MET A 33 -35.67 6.60 -10.71
CA MET A 33 -35.73 5.19 -10.33
C MET A 33 -34.46 4.49 -10.84
N VAL A 34 -33.81 3.73 -9.96
CA VAL A 34 -32.59 2.98 -10.29
C VAL A 34 -32.80 1.52 -9.90
N ASP A 35 -32.64 0.63 -10.87
CA ASP A 35 -32.59 -0.81 -10.62
C ASP A 35 -31.13 -1.23 -10.48
N LEU A 36 -30.74 -1.67 -9.28
CA LEU A 36 -29.41 -2.19 -9.00
C LEU A 36 -29.47 -3.71 -8.84
N LYS A 37 -28.87 -4.43 -9.78
CA LYS A 37 -28.61 -5.86 -9.66
C LYS A 37 -27.13 -6.08 -9.36
N LEU A 38 -26.84 -6.74 -8.24
CA LEU A 38 -25.48 -7.08 -7.81
C LEU A 38 -25.35 -8.59 -7.67
N ASP A 39 -24.50 -9.19 -8.50
CA ASP A 39 -24.12 -10.60 -8.38
C ASP A 39 -22.71 -10.66 -7.74
N ARG A 40 -22.61 -11.21 -6.53
CA ARG A 40 -21.35 -11.31 -5.75
C ARG A 40 -20.99 -12.77 -5.48
N VAL A 41 -19.72 -13.12 -5.69
CA VAL A 41 -19.14 -14.39 -5.22
C VAL A 41 -18.31 -14.12 -3.97
N ILE A 42 -18.49 -14.94 -2.94
CA ILE A 42 -17.71 -14.93 -1.71
C ILE A 42 -17.12 -16.33 -1.55
N GLU A 43 -15.80 -16.42 -1.57
CA GLU A 43 -15.08 -17.69 -1.45
C GLU A 43 -13.81 -17.51 -0.62
N ASP A 44 -13.43 -18.59 0.06
CA ASP A 44 -12.14 -18.65 0.74
C ASP A 44 -11.05 -18.91 -0.30
N CYS A 45 -9.98 -18.13 -0.22
CA CYS A 45 -8.81 -18.27 -1.08
C CYS A 45 -7.53 -18.29 -0.25
N VAL A 46 -6.54 -19.08 -0.71
CA VAL A 46 -5.20 -19.10 -0.12
C VAL A 46 -4.34 -18.11 -0.89
N MET A 47 -3.78 -17.15 -0.15
CA MET A 47 -2.90 -16.11 -0.66
C MET A 47 -1.52 -16.23 -0.01
N HIS A 48 -0.47 -15.80 -0.70
CA HIS A 48 0.90 -15.93 -0.21
C HIS A 48 1.64 -14.60 -0.27
N ASN A 49 2.13 -14.14 0.89
CA ASN A 49 3.16 -13.12 0.94
C ASN A 49 4.50 -13.72 0.50
N VAL A 50 5.29 -12.96 -0.26
CA VAL A 50 6.68 -13.33 -0.60
C VAL A 50 7.63 -12.45 0.18
N ILE A 51 8.57 -13.05 0.93
CA ILE A 51 9.56 -12.30 1.70
C ILE A 51 10.97 -12.82 1.38
N ALA A 52 11.78 -11.98 0.75
CA ALA A 52 13.20 -12.24 0.49
C ALA A 52 14.06 -11.53 1.55
N LYS A 53 15.11 -12.21 2.04
CA LYS A 53 15.98 -11.72 3.12
C LYS A 53 17.44 -11.79 2.69
N THR A 54 18.23 -10.77 3.03
CA THR A 54 19.68 -10.82 2.80
C THR A 54 20.35 -11.93 3.63
N LYS A 55 21.40 -12.54 3.07
CA LYS A 55 22.21 -13.55 3.76
C LYS A 55 23.36 -12.86 4.52
N GLY A 56 23.67 -13.30 5.74
CA GLY A 56 24.90 -12.91 6.45
C GLY A 56 24.90 -11.56 7.19
N SER A 57 23.79 -10.83 7.18
CA SER A 57 23.61 -9.56 7.89
C SER A 57 23.13 -9.78 9.34
N SER A 58 23.38 -8.81 10.23
CA SER A 58 22.94 -8.91 11.63
C SER A 58 21.42 -9.04 11.72
N LYS A 59 20.93 -10.17 12.24
CA LYS A 59 19.49 -10.41 12.46
C LYS A 59 18.86 -9.48 13.49
N SER A 60 19.65 -8.69 14.23
CA SER A 60 19.14 -7.81 15.28
C SER A 60 18.55 -6.51 14.74
N GLN A 61 18.83 -6.14 13.49
CA GLN A 61 18.42 -4.87 12.87
C GLN A 61 17.92 -5.12 11.46
N VAL A 62 16.63 -4.87 11.22
CA VAL A 62 15.97 -5.08 9.92
C VAL A 62 15.56 -3.73 9.32
N ILE A 63 15.96 -3.50 8.07
CA ILE A 63 15.37 -2.50 7.19
C ILE A 63 14.42 -3.26 6.24
N MET A 64 13.16 -2.84 6.22
CA MET A 64 12.12 -3.50 5.46
C MET A 64 11.66 -2.63 4.29
N PHE A 65 11.71 -3.20 3.09
CA PHE A 65 11.17 -2.63 1.86
C PHE A 65 9.94 -3.45 1.47
N SER A 66 8.87 -2.78 1.07
CA SER A 66 7.62 -3.44 0.74
C SER A 66 6.94 -2.85 -0.49
N ALA A 67 6.21 -3.69 -1.18
CA ALA A 67 5.18 -3.37 -2.17
C ALA A 67 4.08 -4.43 -2.02
N HIS A 68 2.95 -4.28 -2.73
CA HIS A 68 2.00 -5.38 -2.88
C HIS A 68 2.09 -6.02 -4.27
N SER A 69 1.63 -7.27 -4.33
CA SER A 69 1.72 -8.13 -5.52
C SER A 69 0.38 -8.40 -6.18
N ASP A 70 -0.72 -8.11 -5.48
CA ASP A 70 -2.06 -8.12 -6.07
C ASP A 70 -2.38 -6.79 -6.77
N SER A 71 -3.48 -6.80 -7.52
CA SER A 71 -4.07 -5.62 -8.14
C SER A 71 -5.59 -5.84 -8.26
N VAL A 72 -6.32 -4.80 -8.67
CA VAL A 72 -7.75 -4.88 -8.96
C VAL A 72 -8.04 -5.47 -10.35
N ILE A 73 -9.20 -6.12 -10.49
CA ILE A 73 -9.66 -6.69 -11.78
C ILE A 73 -9.82 -5.61 -12.87
N ALA A 74 -10.08 -4.36 -12.48
CA ALA A 74 -10.37 -3.27 -13.41
C ALA A 74 -9.18 -2.83 -14.27
N GLY A 75 -7.95 -3.24 -13.95
CA GLY A 75 -6.77 -2.78 -14.67
C GLY A 75 -5.57 -3.73 -14.59
N PRO A 76 -4.54 -3.48 -15.40
CA PRO A 76 -3.37 -4.36 -15.49
C PRO A 76 -2.39 -4.23 -14.31
N GLY A 77 -2.67 -3.35 -13.33
CA GLY A 77 -1.85 -3.16 -12.14
C GLY A 77 -0.43 -2.65 -12.36
N ILE A 78 -0.15 -2.00 -13.50
CA ILE A 78 1.22 -1.61 -13.87
C ILE A 78 1.79 -0.59 -12.88
N ASN A 79 1.07 0.49 -12.59
CA ASN A 79 1.49 1.45 -11.56
C ASN A 79 1.11 0.96 -10.17
N ASP A 80 -0.05 0.33 -10.02
CA ASP A 80 -0.66 -0.11 -8.77
C ASP A 80 -0.80 -1.65 -8.73
N ASN A 81 0.22 -2.40 -8.28
CA ASN A 81 1.52 -1.93 -7.79
C ASN A 81 2.72 -2.67 -8.39
N GLY A 82 2.63 -2.91 -9.71
CA GLY A 82 3.75 -3.38 -10.53
C GLY A 82 4.98 -2.47 -10.41
N SER A 83 4.77 -1.16 -10.25
CA SER A 83 5.82 -0.16 -10.11
C SER A 83 6.68 -0.37 -8.85
N GLY A 84 6.04 -0.50 -7.68
CA GLY A 84 6.71 -0.79 -6.42
C GLY A 84 7.37 -2.18 -6.46
N SER A 85 6.68 -3.16 -7.05
CA SER A 85 7.22 -4.52 -7.20
C SER A 85 8.54 -4.54 -8.00
N VAL A 86 8.60 -3.85 -9.14
CA VAL A 86 9.82 -3.76 -9.97
C VAL A 86 10.91 -2.94 -9.28
N ALA A 87 10.55 -1.89 -8.53
CA ALA A 87 11.52 -1.14 -7.76
C ALA A 87 12.18 -1.99 -6.67
N LEU A 88 11.42 -2.80 -5.93
CA LEU A 88 11.97 -3.73 -4.95
C LEU A 88 12.97 -4.71 -5.58
N LEU A 89 12.62 -5.30 -6.74
CA LEU A 89 13.53 -6.18 -7.48
C LEU A 89 14.81 -5.46 -7.92
N THR A 90 14.68 -4.22 -8.39
CA THR A 90 15.80 -3.40 -8.83
C THR A 90 16.72 -3.05 -7.66
N ILE A 91 16.16 -2.59 -6.54
CA ILE A 91 16.90 -2.29 -5.31
C ILE A 91 17.61 -3.54 -4.80
N ALA A 92 16.92 -4.69 -4.75
CA ALA A 92 17.53 -5.96 -4.32
C ALA A 92 18.72 -6.37 -5.20
N LYS A 93 18.57 -6.22 -6.53
CA LYS A 93 19.63 -6.54 -7.50
C LYS A 93 20.84 -5.62 -7.36
N GLU A 94 20.63 -4.33 -7.14
CA GLU A 94 21.71 -3.37 -6.95
C GLU A 94 22.40 -3.54 -5.59
N LEU A 95 21.63 -3.77 -4.51
CA LEU A 95 22.18 -4.00 -3.18
C LEU A 95 22.97 -5.29 -3.06
N ALA A 96 22.66 -6.31 -3.88
CA ALA A 96 23.43 -7.56 -3.91
C ALA A 96 24.92 -7.37 -4.29
N LYS A 97 25.28 -6.20 -4.85
CA LYS A 97 26.67 -5.82 -5.18
C LYS A 97 27.45 -5.29 -3.98
N TYR A 98 26.80 -5.09 -2.84
CA TYR A 98 27.38 -4.48 -1.64
C TYR A 98 27.23 -5.39 -0.43
N SER A 99 28.13 -5.22 0.55
CA SER A 99 27.95 -5.78 1.89
C SER A 99 27.15 -4.81 2.74
N VAL A 100 26.15 -5.33 3.46
CA VAL A 100 25.27 -4.54 4.32
C VAL A 100 25.37 -5.00 5.76
N ASN A 101 25.42 -4.06 6.70
CA ASN A 101 25.51 -4.36 8.13
C ASN A 101 24.14 -4.83 8.68
N ASN A 102 23.07 -4.16 8.25
CA ASN A 102 21.70 -4.46 8.66
C ASN A 102 21.10 -5.55 7.78
N ALA A 103 20.20 -6.37 8.35
CA ALA A 103 19.36 -7.25 7.56
C ALA A 103 18.39 -6.44 6.72
N ILE A 104 18.20 -6.86 5.47
CA ILE A 104 17.27 -6.22 4.55
C ILE A 104 16.24 -7.26 4.15
N HIS A 105 14.97 -6.93 4.40
CA HIS A 105 13.83 -7.74 4.01
C HIS A 105 13.07 -7.02 2.90
N PHE A 106 12.82 -7.73 1.81
CA PHE A 106 11.94 -7.31 0.73
C PHE A 106 10.65 -8.12 0.84
N ALA A 107 9.52 -7.45 1.00
CA ALA A 107 8.23 -8.09 1.14
C ALA A 107 7.29 -7.66 0.01
N TRP A 108 6.65 -8.66 -0.61
CA TRP A 108 5.50 -8.47 -1.48
C TRP A 108 4.27 -8.97 -0.74
N TRP A 109 3.42 -8.03 -0.33
CA TRP A 109 2.18 -8.33 0.35
C TRP A 109 1.14 -8.82 -0.64
N SER A 110 0.39 -9.85 -0.28
CA SER A 110 -0.80 -10.26 -1.01
C SER A 110 -2.04 -9.61 -0.40
N ALA A 111 -3.09 -9.42 -1.21
CA ALA A 111 -4.39 -8.96 -0.76
C ALA A 111 -4.35 -7.59 -0.04
N GLU A 112 -3.55 -6.66 -0.57
CA GLU A 112 -3.53 -5.26 -0.15
C GLU A 112 -4.88 -4.60 -0.45
N GLU A 113 -5.37 -4.81 -1.66
CA GLU A 113 -6.61 -4.21 -2.19
C GLU A 113 -7.85 -4.68 -1.42
N TYR A 114 -7.70 -5.82 -0.74
CA TYR A 114 -8.68 -6.42 0.15
C TYR A 114 -8.52 -5.95 1.60
N SER A 115 -7.93 -4.77 1.81
CA SER A 115 -7.69 -4.11 3.10
C SER A 115 -6.49 -4.65 3.88
N LEU A 116 -5.34 -4.71 3.22
CA LEU A 116 -4.01 -4.95 3.80
C LEU A 116 -3.88 -6.34 4.42
N LEU A 117 -4.60 -7.36 3.92
CA LEU A 117 -4.72 -8.65 4.61
C LEU A 117 -3.36 -9.34 4.77
N GLY A 118 -2.53 -9.33 3.73
CA GLY A 118 -1.19 -9.93 3.78
C GLY A 118 -0.28 -9.26 4.80
N ALA A 119 -0.20 -7.92 4.80
CA ALA A 119 0.62 -7.17 5.74
C ALA A 119 0.10 -7.30 7.19
N LYS A 120 -1.23 -7.26 7.39
CA LYS A 120 -1.86 -7.50 8.70
C LYS A 120 -1.54 -8.89 9.23
N HIS A 121 -1.66 -9.92 8.39
CA HIS A 121 -1.30 -11.28 8.76
C HIS A 121 0.17 -11.37 9.19
N TYR A 122 1.10 -10.72 8.47
CA TYR A 122 2.50 -10.68 8.87
C TYR A 122 2.71 -10.03 10.24
N VAL A 123 2.19 -8.81 10.44
CA VAL A 123 2.41 -8.04 11.68
C VAL A 123 1.75 -8.67 12.91
N THR A 124 0.57 -9.28 12.74
CA THR A 124 -0.15 -9.94 13.84
C THR A 124 0.54 -11.23 14.30
N ASN A 125 1.24 -11.92 13.40
CA ASN A 125 2.03 -13.11 13.73
C ASN A 125 3.45 -12.79 14.28
N LEU A 126 3.86 -11.52 14.33
CA LEU A 126 5.10 -11.12 14.98
C LEU A 126 4.90 -10.90 16.48
N ASN A 127 5.80 -11.48 17.28
CA ASN A 127 5.94 -11.08 18.68
C ASN A 127 6.62 -9.70 18.78
N GLN A 128 6.62 -9.13 19.99
CA GLN A 128 7.19 -7.78 20.21
C GLN A 128 8.66 -7.69 19.79
N ALA A 129 9.47 -8.71 20.12
CA ALA A 129 10.87 -8.75 19.72
C ALA A 129 11.08 -8.70 18.20
N GLY A 130 10.20 -9.36 17.42
CA GLY A 130 10.21 -9.31 15.97
C GLY A 130 9.82 -7.94 15.40
N LYS A 131 8.90 -7.23 16.07
CA LYS A 131 8.54 -5.85 15.72
C LYS A 131 9.70 -4.89 16.03
N ASP A 132 10.33 -5.03 17.19
CA ASP A 132 11.44 -4.17 17.64
C ASP A 132 12.72 -4.32 16.80
N GLN A 133 12.86 -5.45 16.08
CA GLN A 133 13.94 -5.64 15.10
C GLN A 133 13.77 -4.75 13.87
N ILE A 134 12.55 -4.35 13.51
CA ILE A 134 12.29 -3.51 12.33
C ILE A 134 12.60 -2.06 12.70
N ARG A 135 13.70 -1.54 12.17
CA ARG A 135 14.16 -0.16 12.44
C ARG A 135 13.65 0.86 11.44
N LEU A 136 13.35 0.41 10.24
CA LEU A 136 12.82 1.25 9.18
C LEU A 136 11.94 0.38 8.29
N TYR A 137 10.76 0.90 7.96
CA TYR A 137 9.82 0.29 7.05
C TYR A 137 9.49 1.28 5.93
N LEU A 138 9.71 0.86 4.69
CA LEU A 138 9.47 1.66 3.49
C LEU A 138 8.48 0.93 2.59
N ASN A 139 7.36 1.58 2.27
CA ASN A 139 6.37 1.08 1.33
C ASN A 139 6.49 1.82 0.00
N PHE A 140 6.58 1.08 -1.09
CA PHE A 140 6.64 1.58 -2.45
C PHE A 140 5.33 1.23 -3.11
N ASP A 141 4.52 2.26 -3.34
CA ASP A 141 3.20 2.13 -3.91
C ASP A 141 2.95 3.24 -4.93
N MET A 142 2.52 2.86 -6.13
CA MET A 142 2.20 3.80 -7.21
C MET A 142 3.32 4.80 -7.57
N ILE A 143 4.58 4.34 -7.67
CA ILE A 143 5.77 5.22 -7.74
C ILE A 143 6.22 5.62 -9.16
N THR A 144 5.49 5.27 -10.22
CA THR A 144 5.89 5.55 -11.61
C THR A 144 4.88 6.36 -12.42
N SER A 145 3.90 7.00 -11.76
CA SER A 145 2.96 7.86 -12.48
C SER A 145 3.69 9.04 -13.14
N PRO A 146 3.49 9.33 -14.43
CA PRO A 146 4.01 10.55 -15.06
C PRO A 146 3.30 11.81 -14.53
N ASN A 147 2.13 11.66 -13.91
CA ASN A 147 1.43 12.70 -13.17
C ASN A 147 1.49 12.38 -11.67
N TYR A 148 2.68 12.51 -11.09
CA TYR A 148 2.93 12.13 -9.69
C TYR A 148 2.74 13.32 -8.73
N ILE A 149 2.32 12.99 -7.52
CA ILE A 149 2.54 13.82 -6.33
C ILE A 149 3.55 13.05 -5.47
N LEU A 150 4.62 13.71 -5.03
CA LEU A 150 5.49 13.14 -3.99
C LEU A 150 4.77 13.28 -2.66
N SER A 151 4.10 12.22 -2.26
CA SER A 151 3.43 12.13 -0.97
C SER A 151 4.13 11.11 -0.10
N MET A 152 4.31 11.46 1.16
CA MET A 152 4.72 10.52 2.21
C MET A 152 3.63 10.48 3.25
N HIS A 153 3.40 9.30 3.81
CA HIS A 153 2.44 9.15 4.88
C HIS A 153 2.91 9.93 6.13
N ASP A 154 1.98 10.61 6.79
CA ASP A 154 2.24 11.44 7.97
C ASP A 154 2.75 10.58 9.13
N GLY A 155 4.06 10.62 9.33
CA GLY A 155 4.76 9.82 10.35
C GLY A 155 4.79 10.49 11.72
N ASN A 156 4.51 11.79 11.80
CA ASN A 156 4.53 12.57 13.03
C ASN A 156 3.13 12.91 13.59
N GLY A 157 2.07 12.67 12.80
CA GLY A 157 0.68 12.84 13.21
C GLY A 157 0.16 14.27 13.09
N SER A 158 0.91 15.18 12.45
CA SER A 158 0.55 16.61 12.29
C SER A 158 -0.67 16.88 11.42
N THR A 159 -1.02 15.96 10.54
CA THR A 159 -2.10 16.11 9.55
C THR A 159 -3.38 15.40 10.00
N PHE A 160 -3.26 14.24 10.65
CA PHE A 160 -4.41 13.40 10.99
C PHE A 160 -4.58 13.09 12.48
N ASN A 161 -3.77 13.69 13.38
CA ASN A 161 -3.77 13.41 14.82
C ASN A 161 -3.65 11.91 15.18
N SER A 162 -3.09 11.10 14.27
CA SER A 162 -2.88 9.66 14.48
C SER A 162 -1.46 9.41 14.96
N THR A 163 -1.31 8.67 16.06
CA THR A 163 0.01 8.32 16.61
C THR A 163 0.61 7.16 15.81
N SER A 164 1.65 7.45 15.01
CA SER A 164 2.44 6.43 14.30
C SER A 164 3.45 5.76 15.24
N PRO A 165 3.97 4.56 14.91
CA PRO A 165 4.98 3.88 15.72
C PRO A 165 6.21 4.76 16.00
N ALA A 166 6.86 4.54 17.15
CA ALA A 166 8.08 5.27 17.51
C ALA A 166 9.13 5.20 16.38
N GLY A 167 9.74 6.34 16.04
CA GLY A 167 10.68 6.45 14.92
C GLY A 167 10.06 6.94 13.59
N SER A 168 8.72 6.91 13.46
CA SER A 168 8.04 7.31 12.22
C SER A 168 8.25 8.79 11.86
N ALA A 169 8.27 9.68 12.86
CA ALA A 169 8.54 11.10 12.65
C ALA A 169 9.97 11.36 12.13
N GLN A 170 10.96 10.60 12.63
CA GLN A 170 12.35 10.69 12.21
C GLN A 170 12.52 10.16 10.78
N ALA A 171 11.84 9.06 10.44
CA ALA A 171 11.82 8.52 9.08
C ALA A 171 11.21 9.52 8.10
N GLU A 172 10.06 10.12 8.44
CA GLU A 172 9.42 11.17 7.64
C GLU A 172 10.37 12.36 7.41
N ALA A 173 10.98 12.90 8.48
CA ALA A 173 11.90 14.03 8.37
C ALA A 173 13.10 13.73 7.46
N MET A 174 13.67 12.53 7.57
CA MET A 174 14.78 12.10 6.72
C MET A 174 14.43 12.16 5.23
N PHE A 175 13.29 11.58 4.83
CA PHE A 175 12.89 11.55 3.42
C PHE A 175 12.30 12.89 2.92
N LEU A 176 11.75 13.72 3.80
CA LEU A 176 11.33 15.09 3.46
C LEU A 176 12.55 15.96 3.12
N ILE A 177 13.64 15.80 3.85
CA ILE A 177 14.89 16.52 3.59
C ILE A 177 15.53 16.03 2.29
N THR A 178 15.60 14.71 2.07
CA THR A 178 16.20 14.15 0.85
C THR A 178 15.42 14.53 -0.43
N SER A 179 14.09 14.55 -0.39
CA SER A 179 13.27 14.95 -1.54
C SER A 179 13.39 16.43 -1.92
N ARG A 180 13.88 17.28 -0.99
CA ARG A 180 14.18 18.70 -1.24
C ARG A 180 15.60 18.95 -1.76
N ILE A 181 16.51 17.98 -1.62
CA ILE A 181 17.94 18.12 -1.95
C ILE A 181 18.30 17.50 -3.30
N LEU A 182 17.51 16.54 -3.80
CA LEU A 182 17.74 15.99 -5.15
C LEU A 182 17.46 17.07 -6.21
N PRO A 183 18.39 17.34 -7.15
CA PRO A 183 18.13 18.27 -8.24
C PRO A 183 16.92 17.77 -9.02
N ARG A 184 15.98 18.66 -9.33
CA ARG A 184 14.95 18.38 -10.33
C ARG A 184 15.66 18.18 -11.67
N SER A 185 15.96 16.95 -12.05
CA SER A 185 16.44 16.65 -13.39
C SER A 185 15.28 16.84 -14.36
N HIS A 186 15.48 17.74 -15.32
CA HIS A 186 14.58 18.05 -16.43
C HIS A 186 14.34 16.85 -17.36
#